data_AF-A0A382H9H7-F1
#
_entry.id   AF-A0A382H9H7-F1
#
_cell.length_a   1.000
_cell.length_b   1.000
_cell.length_c   1.000
_cell.angle_alpha   90.00
_cell.angle_beta   90.00
_cell.angle_gamma   90.00
#
_symmetry.space_group_name_H-M   'P 1'
#
loop_
_entity.id
_entity.type
_entity.pdbx_description
1 polymer ?
#
loop_
_entity_poly.entity_id
_entity_poly.type
_entity_poly.pdbx_seq_one_letter_code
_entity_poly.pdbx_strand_id
1 'polypeptide(L)' 'GGNPSRLRRLYGRFTAMVIPATTIRVEIREPSEGVIGFLVYNDRNQSAISDGLAIVA' A
#
# COMPACT_ATOMS: atom_id res chain seq x y z
N GLY A 1 -15.47 8.05 4.12
CA GLY A 1 -14.80 7.48 5.31
C GLY A 1 -14.60 6.00 5.13
N GLY A 2 -13.58 5.39 5.75
CA GLY A 2 -13.32 3.94 5.67
C GLY A 2 -13.94 3.18 6.84
N ASN A 3 -14.40 1.94 6.61
CA ASN A 3 -14.84 1.04 7.68
C ASN A 3 -13.68 0.10 8.07
N PRO A 4 -13.07 0.26 9.27
CA PRO A 4 -11.92 -0.54 9.68
C PRO A 4 -12.26 -2.03 9.85
N SER A 5 -13.52 -2.39 10.14
CA SER A 5 -13.90 -3.81 10.34
C SER A 5 -13.91 -4.64 9.05
N ARG A 6 -13.81 -3.98 7.89
CA ARG A 6 -13.77 -4.62 6.57
C ARG A 6 -12.39 -5.16 6.22
N LEU A 7 -11.31 -4.60 6.77
CA LEU A 7 -9.96 -5.09 6.49
C LEU A 7 -9.72 -6.44 7.17
N ARG A 8 -9.41 -7.46 6.39
CA ARG A 8 -9.12 -8.81 6.89
C ARG A 8 -7.64 -9.11 6.94
N ARG A 9 -6.90 -8.74 5.89
CA ARG A 9 -5.48 -9.01 5.75
C ARG A 9 -4.79 -7.85 5.03
N LEU A 10 -3.54 -7.59 5.39
CA LEU A 10 -2.68 -6.58 4.78
C LEU A 10 -1.29 -7.18 4.59
N TYR A 11 -0.80 -7.17 3.34
CA TYR A 11 0.49 -7.70 2.96
C TYR A 11 1.28 -6.65 2.19
N GLY A 12 2.60 -6.74 2.24
CA GLY A 12 3.50 -5.96 1.43
C GLY A 12 4.96 -6.33 1.70
N ARG A 13 5.81 -6.09 0.71
CA ARG A 13 7.26 -6.32 0.82
C ARG A 13 7.99 -4.99 0.87
N PHE A 14 8.72 -4.74 1.96
CA PHE A 14 9.58 -3.56 2.09
C PHE A 14 10.80 -3.70 1.19
N THR A 15 10.98 -2.77 0.26
CA THR A 15 12.00 -2.84 -0.80
C THR A 15 12.92 -1.64 -0.89
N ALA A 16 12.58 -0.53 -0.25
CA ALA A 16 13.44 0.64 -0.16
C ALA A 16 13.21 1.40 1.16
N MET A 17 14.24 2.10 1.61
CA MET A 17 14.17 2.95 2.80
C MET A 17 13.32 4.20 2.55
N VAL A 18 12.67 4.67 3.60
CA VAL A 18 12.00 5.97 3.68
C VAL A 18 12.69 6.78 4.78
N ILE A 19 13.08 8.01 4.46
CA ILE A 19 13.71 8.90 5.44
C ILE A 19 12.60 9.67 6.19
N PRO A 20 12.69 9.84 7.52
CA PRO A 20 11.71 10.63 8.27
C PRO A 20 11.52 12.03 7.68
N ALA A 21 10.29 12.56 7.80
CA ALA A 21 9.88 13.85 7.24
C ALA A 21 9.96 13.97 5.70
N THR A 22 10.05 12.85 4.97
CA THR A 22 9.86 12.82 3.51
C THR A 22 8.44 12.44 3.13
N THR A 23 8.01 12.87 1.95
CA THR A 23 6.69 12.53 1.40
C THR A 23 6.73 11.16 0.74
N ILE A 24 5.76 10.31 1.09
CA ILE A 24 5.48 9.08 0.36
C ILE A 24 4.32 9.28 -0.61
N ARG A 25 4.32 8.51 -1.70
CA ARG A 25 3.21 8.44 -2.64
C ARG A 25 2.62 7.04 -2.61
N VAL A 26 1.30 6.95 -2.43
CA VAL A 26 0.57 5.68 -2.44
C VAL A 26 -0.25 5.63 -3.72
N GLU A 27 -0.06 4.57 -4.50
CA GLU A 27 -0.94 4.24 -5.63
C GLU A 27 -1.86 3.10 -5.21
N ILE A 28 -3.16 3.35 -5.25
CA ILE A 28 -4.18 2.33 -5.02
C ILE A 28 -4.66 1.86 -6.40
N ARG A 29 -4.63 0.55 -6.63
CA ARG A 29 -5.14 -0.06 -7.87
C ARG A 29 -6.63 -0.34 -7.75
N GLU A 30 -7.28 -0.49 -8.89
CA GLU A 30 -8.70 -0.87 -8.95
C GLU A 30 -8.94 -2.16 -8.15
N PRO A 31 -9.91 -2.16 -7.21
CA PRO A 31 -10.28 -3.35 -6.47
C PRO A 31 -10.82 -4.45 -7.39
N SER A 32 -10.46 -5.71 -7.10
CA SER A 32 -11.05 -6.88 -7.75
C SER A 32 -11.33 -7.96 -6.71
N GLU A 33 -12.56 -8.48 -6.69
CA GLU A 33 -12.98 -9.60 -5.84
C GLU A 33 -12.58 -9.48 -4.35
N GLY A 34 -12.71 -8.28 -3.77
CA GLY A 34 -12.35 -8.02 -2.37
C GLY A 34 -10.84 -7.92 -2.12
N VAL A 35 -10.03 -7.83 -3.17
CA VAL A 35 -8.59 -7.58 -3.11
C VAL A 35 -8.29 -6.19 -3.66
N ILE A 36 -7.52 -5.40 -2.90
CA ILE A 36 -7.06 -4.07 -3.29
C ILE A 36 -5.54 -4.10 -3.38
N GLY A 37 -5.00 -3.95 -4.58
CA GLY A 37 -3.56 -3.82 -4.80
C GLY A 37 -3.08 -2.41 -4.51
N PHE A 38 -1.88 -2.27 -3.95
CA PHE A 38 -1.26 -0.95 -3.76
C PHE A 38 0.26 -0.97 -3.94
N LEU A 39 0.82 0.19 -4.25
CA LEU A 39 2.25 0.46 -4.29
C LEU A 39 2.57 1.68 -3.43
N VAL A 40 3.72 1.67 -2.77
CA VAL A 40 4.22 2.83 -2.02
C VAL A 40 5.57 3.23 -2.57
N TYR A 41 5.73 4.52 -2.87
CA TYR A 41 6.96 5.11 -3.36
C TYR A 41 7.53 6.10 -2.34
N ASN A 42 8.86 6.15 -2.22
CA ASN A 42 9.56 7.18 -1.44
C ASN A 42 9.73 8.48 -2.26
N ASP A 43 10.37 9.48 -1.65
CA ASP A 43 10.68 10.80 -2.23
C ASP A 43 11.59 10.73 -3.47
N ARG A 44 12.33 9.64 -3.64
CA ARG A 44 13.17 9.35 -4.81
C ARG A 44 12.43 8.56 -5.90
N ASN A 45 11.11 8.40 -5.76
CA ASN A 45 10.27 7.62 -6.66
C ASN A 45 10.64 6.12 -6.74
N GLN A 46 11.32 5.60 -5.72
CA GLN A 46 11.62 4.17 -5.59
C GLN A 46 10.47 3.47 -4.87
N SER A 47 10.13 2.24 -5.29
CA SER A 47 9.13 1.43 -4.58
C SER A 47 9.64 1.06 -3.18
N ALA A 48 9.07 1.70 -2.16
CA ALA A 48 9.33 1.44 -0.74
C ALA A 48 8.54 0.22 -0.24
N ILE A 49 7.32 0.03 -0.74
CA ILE A 49 6.57 -1.22 -0.61
C ILE A 49 6.16 -1.69 -2.00
N SER A 50 6.51 -2.95 -2.30
CA SER A 50 6.10 -3.69 -3.49
C SER A 50 5.12 -4.81 -3.13
N ASP A 51 4.40 -5.31 -4.14
CA ASP A 51 3.44 -6.42 -4.01
C ASP A 51 2.42 -6.21 -2.88
N GLY A 52 1.99 -4.96 -2.68
CA GLY A 52 1.05 -4.58 -1.64
C GLY A 52 -0.36 -5.09 -1.94
N LEU A 53 -0.96 -5.80 -0.98
CA LEU A 53 -2.31 -6.36 -1.09
C LEU A 53 -3.09 -6.13 0.21
N ALA A 54 -4.31 -5.62 0.09
CA ALA A 54 -5.30 -5.60 1.16
C ALA A 54 -6.48 -6.49 0.79
N ILE A 55 -6.88 -7.39 1.69
CA ILE A 55 -8.07 -8.22 1.52
C ILE A 55 -9.17 -7.61 2.38
N VAL A 56 -10.30 -7.28 1.75
CA VAL A 56 -11.46 -6.65 2.37
C VAL A 56 -12.71 -7.53 2.23
N ALA A 57 -13.58 -7.48 3.24
CA ALA A 57 -14.88 -8.15 3.27
C ALA A 57 -16.01 -7.17 3.56
#